data_AF-A0A0G1G0M5-F1
#
_entry.id   AF-A0A0G1G0M5-F1
#
_cell.length_a   1.000
_cell.length_b   1.000
_cell.length_c   1.000
_cell.angle_alpha   90.00
_cell.angle_beta   90.00
_cell.angle_gamma   90.00
#
_symmetry.space_group_name_H-M   'P 1'
#
loop_
_entity.id
_entity.type
_entity.pdbx_description
1 polymer ?
#
loop_
_entity_poly.entity_id
_entity_poly.type
_entity_poly.pdbx_seq_one_letter_code
_entity_poly.pdbx_strand_id
1 'polypeptide(L)'
;MVRVRFAPSPTGELHLGSARTALYNYLFAKKNDGKFIMRLEDTDQERLVEGSLKRMLGGLAWLGLTWDEGPDIGGPYVPYIQSERLPIYKKQADELINRGGAYYCFCSAQRLEVLRRVQEAEKQITKYDRACLNLKPEEIKAKLEAKLPYIVRLKIPAGQTSLDDSVLLKSDGFPTYHLANVVDDHLMEITHVIRGEEWLPSTPKHLLIYQGFGWSTPEFAHLPNVLNEKKTKLSKRKDGEAVWVQTYQAQGYLPEA
;
A
#
# COMPACT_ATOMS: atom_id res chain seq x y z
N MET A 1 15.06 -3.07 18.01
CA MET A 1 15.14 -1.62 17.76
C MET A 1 13.86 -1.19 17.06
N VAL A 2 13.23 -0.09 17.46
CA VAL A 2 12.00 0.40 16.80
C VAL A 2 12.33 0.93 15.40
N ARG A 3 11.56 0.51 14.41
CA ARG A 3 11.60 0.99 13.03
C ARG A 3 10.18 1.24 12.54
N VAL A 4 9.94 2.43 12.03
CA VAL A 4 8.64 2.89 11.54
C VAL A 4 8.82 3.65 10.22
N ARG A 5 7.76 3.74 9.41
CA ARG A 5 7.84 4.39 8.11
C ARG A 5 6.67 5.31 7.81
N PHE A 6 6.96 6.44 7.18
CA PHE A 6 5.98 7.18 6.41
C PHE A 6 6.06 6.73 4.96
N ALA A 7 4.94 6.26 4.41
CA ALA A 7 4.87 5.63 3.10
C ALA A 7 3.82 6.31 2.21
N PRO A 8 4.09 7.51 1.68
CA PRO A 8 3.13 8.22 0.86
C PRO A 8 3.16 7.76 -0.61
N SER A 9 2.02 7.89 -1.28
CA SER A 9 1.95 7.86 -2.74
C SER A 9 2.04 9.29 -3.32
N PRO A 10 2.83 9.53 -4.38
CA PRO A 10 3.02 10.86 -4.97
C PRO A 10 1.85 11.23 -5.90
N THR A 11 0.69 11.44 -5.29
CA THR A 11 -0.59 11.71 -5.99
C THR A 11 -1.09 13.13 -5.76
N GLY A 12 -0.31 14.00 -5.11
CA GLY A 12 -0.72 15.37 -4.80
C GLY A 12 0.08 16.04 -3.67
N GLU A 13 -0.53 17.05 -3.06
CA GLU A 13 0.03 17.80 -1.92
C GLU A 13 0.02 17.00 -0.60
N LEU A 14 0.73 17.48 0.41
CA LEU A 14 0.74 16.87 1.73
C LEU A 14 -0.58 17.18 2.46
N HIS A 15 -1.46 16.19 2.52
CA HIS A 15 -2.71 16.25 3.28
C HIS A 15 -2.43 16.30 4.80
N LEU A 16 -3.20 17.07 5.56
CA LEU A 16 -3.07 17.17 7.03
C LEU A 16 -3.11 15.82 7.74
N GLY A 17 -4.00 14.92 7.31
CA GLY A 17 -4.05 13.54 7.84
C GLY A 17 -2.76 12.75 7.62
N SER A 18 -2.10 12.98 6.47
CA SER A 18 -0.81 12.37 6.15
C SER A 18 0.32 13.01 6.96
N ALA A 19 0.31 14.34 7.12
CA ALA A 19 1.24 15.06 7.99
C ALA A 19 1.16 14.59 9.45
N ARG A 20 -0.05 14.42 9.99
CA ARG A 20 -0.27 13.85 11.33
C ARG A 20 0.28 12.43 11.44
N THR A 21 0.10 11.62 10.40
CA THR A 21 0.66 10.26 10.36
C THR A 21 2.19 10.29 10.36
N ALA A 22 2.81 11.15 9.54
CA ALA A 22 4.26 11.34 9.53
C ALA A 22 4.79 11.80 10.89
N LEU A 23 4.13 12.81 11.51
CA LEU A 23 4.48 13.31 12.83
C LEU A 23 4.41 12.21 13.91
N TYR A 24 3.37 11.38 13.91
CA TYR A 24 3.25 10.31 14.91
C TYR A 24 4.31 9.24 14.74
N ASN A 25 4.65 8.86 13.50
CA ASN A 25 5.77 7.95 13.24
C ASN A 25 7.09 8.57 13.71
N TYR A 26 7.34 9.84 13.36
CA TYR A 26 8.55 10.56 13.77
C TYR A 26 8.70 10.62 15.30
N LEU A 27 7.66 11.06 16.01
CA LEU A 27 7.67 11.15 17.48
C LEU A 27 7.81 9.77 18.13
N PHE A 28 7.15 8.74 17.59
CA PHE A 28 7.27 7.38 18.11
C PHE A 28 8.68 6.81 17.92
N ALA A 29 9.31 7.07 16.77
CA ALA A 29 10.71 6.72 16.55
C ALA A 29 11.62 7.44 17.56
N LYS A 30 11.52 8.77 17.68
CA LYS A 30 12.36 9.56 18.59
C LYS A 30 12.20 9.17 20.06
N LYS A 31 10.96 8.92 20.51
CA LYS A 31 10.69 8.50 21.89
C LYS A 31 11.33 7.16 22.25
N ASN A 32 11.51 6.26 21.27
CA ASN A 32 11.99 4.90 21.48
C ASN A 32 13.39 4.67 20.87
N ASP A 33 14.16 5.73 20.64
CA ASP A 33 15.49 5.68 20.00
C ASP A 33 15.50 4.81 18.72
N GLY A 34 14.42 4.90 17.95
CA GLY A 34 14.16 4.15 16.74
C GLY A 34 14.55 4.88 15.46
N LYS A 35 14.14 4.31 14.33
CA LYS A 35 14.36 4.86 12.99
C LYS A 35 13.04 5.26 12.33
N PHE A 36 13.02 6.47 11.78
CA PHE A 36 11.92 6.98 10.96
C PHE A 36 12.33 6.93 9.49
N ILE A 37 11.61 6.14 8.70
CA ILE A 37 11.97 5.82 7.30
C ILE A 37 10.96 6.47 6.35
N MET A 38 11.47 7.04 5.26
CA MET A 38 10.67 7.52 4.15
C MET A 38 10.68 6.51 3.00
N ARG A 39 9.51 6.00 2.60
CA ARG A 39 9.38 5.07 1.46
C ARG A 39 8.34 5.58 0.47
N LEU A 40 8.71 5.76 -0.79
CA LEU A 40 7.80 6.24 -1.81
C LEU A 40 6.99 5.10 -2.42
N GLU A 41 5.67 5.19 -2.34
CA GLU A 41 4.74 4.18 -2.89
C GLU A 41 4.13 4.63 -4.21
N ASP A 42 4.93 4.53 -5.27
CA ASP A 42 4.63 4.99 -6.64
C ASP A 42 4.20 3.86 -7.59
N THR A 43 3.71 2.74 -7.07
CA THR A 43 3.34 1.57 -7.89
C THR A 43 2.12 1.78 -8.78
N ASP A 44 1.29 2.79 -8.47
CA ASP A 44 0.14 3.21 -9.27
C ASP A 44 0.53 4.35 -10.21
N GLN A 45 1.10 3.97 -11.35
CA GLN A 45 1.69 4.89 -12.33
C GLN A 45 0.66 5.87 -12.93
N GLU A 46 -0.61 5.48 -13.04
CA GLU A 46 -1.68 6.32 -13.60
C GLU A 46 -2.06 7.50 -12.67
N ARG A 47 -1.76 7.38 -11.38
CA ARG A 47 -2.10 8.40 -10.37
C ARG A 47 -0.94 9.31 -10.02
N LEU A 48 0.23 9.12 -10.62
CA LEU A 48 1.39 9.95 -10.35
C LEU A 48 1.13 11.37 -10.84
N VAL A 49 1.40 12.33 -9.98
CA VAL A 49 1.31 13.75 -10.31
C VAL A 49 2.72 14.32 -10.34
N GLU A 50 3.13 14.90 -11.47
CA GLU A 50 4.46 15.48 -11.61
C GLU A 50 4.71 16.56 -10.54
N GLY A 51 5.92 16.50 -9.96
CA GLY A 51 6.33 17.39 -8.87
C GLY A 51 5.63 17.19 -7.52
N SER A 52 4.63 16.29 -7.41
CA SER A 52 3.93 16.03 -6.14
C SER A 52 4.87 15.55 -5.04
N LEU A 53 5.82 14.67 -5.39
CA LEU A 53 6.86 14.22 -4.47
C LEU A 53 7.62 15.42 -3.88
N LYS A 54 8.17 16.30 -4.72
CA LYS A 54 8.92 17.48 -4.28
C LYS A 54 8.08 18.37 -3.36
N ARG A 55 6.81 18.59 -3.69
CA ARG A 55 5.90 19.42 -2.87
C ARG A 55 5.56 18.76 -1.53
N MET A 56 5.41 17.44 -1.51
CA MET A 56 5.17 16.68 -0.30
C MET A 56 6.39 16.65 0.63
N LEU A 57 7.58 16.39 0.08
CA LEU A 57 8.84 16.46 0.83
C LEU A 57 9.08 17.88 1.37
N GLY A 58 8.78 18.91 0.58
CA GLY A 58 8.84 20.31 1.02
C GLY A 58 7.91 20.60 2.21
N GLY A 59 6.69 20.06 2.20
CA GLY A 59 5.75 20.18 3.32
C GLY A 59 6.25 19.49 4.59
N LEU A 60 6.85 18.30 4.47
CA LEU A 60 7.46 17.60 5.62
C LEU A 60 8.68 18.34 6.16
N ALA A 61 9.54 18.85 5.27
CA ALA A 61 10.71 19.64 5.63
C ALA A 61 10.31 20.94 6.35
N TRP A 62 9.25 21.61 5.88
CA TRP A 62 8.71 22.80 6.54
C TRP A 62 8.23 22.50 7.97
N LEU A 63 7.60 21.33 8.18
CA LEU A 63 7.21 20.85 9.51
C LEU A 63 8.39 20.36 10.37
N GLY A 64 9.64 20.48 9.89
CA GLY A 64 10.83 20.02 10.62
C GLY A 64 10.97 18.50 10.73
N LEU A 65 10.24 17.73 9.90
CA LEU A 65 10.26 16.26 9.94
C LEU A 65 11.37 15.73 9.04
N THR A 66 12.45 15.23 9.66
CA THR A 66 13.55 14.55 8.99
C THR A 66 13.48 13.04 9.20
N TRP A 67 13.89 12.27 8.20
CA TRP A 67 13.97 10.81 8.26
C TRP A 67 15.42 10.33 8.37
N ASP A 68 15.61 9.16 8.95
CA ASP A 68 16.91 8.50 9.11
C ASP A 68 17.31 7.70 7.85
N GLU A 69 16.32 7.29 7.06
CA GLU A 69 16.47 6.50 5.84
C GLU A 69 15.45 6.98 4.82
N GLY A 70 15.82 7.09 3.54
CA GLY A 70 14.90 7.60 2.53
C GLY A 70 15.48 7.65 1.11
N PRO A 71 14.67 8.06 0.12
CA PRO A 71 15.07 8.07 -1.29
C PRO A 71 16.18 9.10 -1.60
N ASP A 72 16.27 10.17 -0.82
CA ASP A 72 17.22 11.28 -0.97
C ASP A 72 18.51 11.10 -0.16
N ILE A 73 18.44 10.45 1.01
CA ILE A 73 19.58 10.25 1.92
C ILE A 73 20.13 8.81 1.91
N GLY A 74 19.44 7.88 1.25
CA GLY A 74 19.81 6.47 1.20
C GLY A 74 19.58 5.73 2.53
N GLY A 75 20.33 4.66 2.73
CA GLY A 75 20.24 3.79 3.90
C GLY A 75 20.48 2.31 3.54
N PRO A 76 20.39 1.39 4.52
CA PRO A 76 20.75 -0.02 4.32
C PRO A 76 19.77 -0.79 3.42
N TYR A 77 18.54 -0.32 3.22
CA TYR A 77 17.49 -1.04 2.51
C TYR A 77 17.11 -0.42 1.15
N VAL A 78 18.03 0.32 0.53
CA VAL A 78 17.83 0.89 -0.81
C VAL A 78 17.43 -0.18 -1.84
N PRO A 79 16.59 0.16 -2.83
CA PRO A 79 15.94 1.46 -3.05
C PRO A 79 14.77 1.74 -2.09
N TYR A 80 14.48 3.01 -1.80
CA TYR A 80 13.30 3.45 -1.03
C TYR A 80 12.13 3.90 -1.92
N ILE A 81 12.19 3.61 -3.22
CA ILE A 81 11.16 3.89 -4.21
C ILE A 81 10.64 2.56 -4.74
N GLN A 82 9.33 2.32 -4.68
CA GLN A 82 8.77 1.01 -5.02
C GLN A 82 8.88 0.67 -6.51
N SER A 83 8.77 1.64 -7.42
CA SER A 83 8.98 1.40 -8.85
C SER A 83 10.40 0.91 -9.19
N GLU A 84 11.38 1.13 -8.32
CA GLU A 84 12.75 0.63 -8.48
C GLU A 84 12.97 -0.78 -7.88
N ARG A 85 11.92 -1.35 -7.27
CA ARG A 85 11.97 -2.64 -6.53
C ARG A 85 11.22 -3.77 -7.23
N LEU A 86 10.81 -3.60 -8.49
CA LEU A 86 9.99 -4.58 -9.23
C LEU A 86 10.54 -6.03 -9.22
N PRO A 87 11.86 -6.27 -9.40
CA PRO A 87 12.40 -7.63 -9.34
C PRO A 87 12.19 -8.30 -7.97
N ILE A 88 12.21 -7.53 -6.88
CA ILE A 88 11.96 -8.02 -5.53
C ILE A 88 10.52 -8.51 -5.43
N TYR A 89 9.54 -7.69 -5.84
CA TYR A 89 8.13 -8.07 -5.74
C TYR A 89 7.78 -9.27 -6.59
N LYS A 90 8.35 -9.37 -7.80
CA LYS A 90 8.16 -10.55 -8.66
C LYS A 90 8.67 -11.81 -7.95
N LYS A 91 9.90 -11.78 -7.42
CA LYS A 91 10.48 -12.89 -6.67
C LYS A 91 9.62 -13.28 -5.46
N GLN A 92 9.11 -12.30 -4.71
CA GLN A 92 8.25 -12.57 -3.56
C GLN A 92 6.86 -13.09 -3.96
N ALA A 93 6.30 -12.64 -5.08
CA ALA A 93 5.07 -13.21 -5.61
C ALA A 93 5.23 -14.68 -5.99
N ASP A 94 6.33 -15.03 -6.67
CA ASP A 94 6.66 -16.42 -7.02
C ASP A 94 6.86 -17.28 -5.76
N GLU A 95 7.57 -16.77 -4.75
CA GLU A 95 7.74 -17.46 -3.46
C GLU A 95 6.40 -17.69 -2.74
N LEU A 96 5.52 -16.68 -2.73
CA LEU A 96 4.20 -16.81 -2.11
C LEU A 96 3.31 -17.82 -2.84
N ILE A 97 3.45 -17.95 -4.17
CA ILE A 97 2.81 -19.00 -4.96
C ILE A 97 3.35 -20.37 -4.57
N ASN A 98 4.67 -20.53 -4.48
CA ASN A 98 5.31 -21.79 -4.08
C ASN A 98 4.87 -22.26 -2.69
N ARG A 99 4.63 -21.31 -1.77
CA ARG A 99 4.08 -21.58 -0.43
C ARG A 99 2.58 -21.82 -0.40
N GLY A 100 1.90 -21.70 -1.55
CA GLY A 100 0.46 -21.87 -1.67
C GLY A 100 -0.38 -20.71 -1.09
N GLY A 101 0.24 -19.57 -0.79
CA GLY A 101 -0.43 -18.35 -0.33
C GLY A 101 -0.99 -17.49 -1.48
N ALA A 102 -0.57 -17.75 -2.72
CA ALA A 102 -1.03 -17.06 -3.91
C ALA A 102 -1.15 -18.02 -5.11
N TYR A 103 -1.77 -17.56 -6.19
CA TYR A 103 -1.88 -18.32 -7.45
C TYR A 103 -1.94 -17.42 -8.68
N TYR A 104 -1.56 -17.98 -9.82
CA TYR A 104 -1.69 -17.31 -11.13
C TYR A 104 -3.15 -17.25 -11.57
N CYS A 105 -3.54 -16.11 -12.14
CA CYS A 105 -4.84 -15.92 -12.78
C CYS A 105 -4.66 -15.40 -14.20
N PHE A 106 -5.23 -16.11 -15.17
CA PHE A 106 -5.17 -15.81 -16.60
C PHE A 106 -6.50 -15.26 -17.15
N CYS A 107 -7.44 -14.88 -16.28
CA CYS A 107 -8.71 -14.30 -16.69
C CYS A 107 -8.50 -12.93 -17.36
N SER A 108 -9.15 -12.72 -18.51
CA SER A 108 -9.17 -11.42 -19.19
C SER A 108 -9.99 -10.37 -18.43
N ALA A 109 -9.69 -9.10 -18.65
CA ALA A 109 -10.47 -7.99 -18.09
C ALA A 109 -11.94 -8.05 -18.53
N GLN A 110 -12.20 -8.41 -19.80
CA GLN A 110 -13.54 -8.54 -20.35
C GLN A 110 -14.35 -9.63 -19.61
N ARG A 111 -13.73 -10.77 -19.30
CA ARG A 111 -14.37 -11.83 -18.50
C ARG A 111 -14.76 -11.32 -17.12
N LEU A 112 -13.86 -10.60 -16.45
CA LEU A 112 -14.09 -10.07 -15.10
C LEU A 112 -15.18 -9.00 -15.09
N GLU A 113 -15.28 -8.19 -16.15
CA GLU A 113 -16.37 -7.23 -16.30
C GLU A 113 -17.73 -7.91 -16.49
N VAL A 114 -17.80 -8.96 -17.31
CA VAL A 114 -19.02 -9.75 -17.49
C VAL A 114 -19.44 -10.40 -16.17
N LEU A 115 -18.49 -11.04 -15.46
CA LEU A 115 -18.75 -11.64 -14.14
C LEU A 115 -19.34 -10.61 -13.16
N ARG A 116 -18.75 -9.42 -13.11
CA ARG A 116 -19.21 -8.33 -12.25
C ARG A 116 -20.64 -7.90 -12.58
N ARG A 117 -20.95 -7.69 -13.87
CA ARG A 117 -22.31 -7.30 -14.31
C ARG A 117 -23.35 -8.35 -13.95
N VAL A 118 -23.02 -9.64 -14.06
CA VAL A 118 -23.90 -10.75 -13.66
C VAL A 118 -24.15 -10.72 -12.16
N GLN A 119 -23.09 -10.63 -11.34
CA GLN A 119 -23.22 -10.55 -9.88
C GLN A 119 -24.05 -9.33 -9.44
N GLU A 120 -23.84 -8.17 -10.06
CA GLU A 120 -24.59 -6.94 -9.77
C GLU A 120 -26.08 -7.08 -10.14
N ALA A 121 -26.39 -7.65 -11.31
CA ALA A 121 -27.77 -7.91 -11.73
C ALA A 121 -28.50 -8.88 -10.79
N GLU A 122 -27.78 -9.86 -10.25
CA GLU A 122 -28.28 -10.83 -9.28
C GLU A 122 -28.24 -10.34 -7.83
N LYS A 123 -27.83 -9.08 -7.58
CA LYS A 123 -27.65 -8.48 -6.24
C LYS A 123 -26.73 -9.31 -5.33
N GLN A 124 -25.78 -10.02 -5.91
CA GLN A 124 -24.74 -10.74 -5.18
C GLN A 124 -23.60 -9.80 -4.80
N ILE A 125 -22.80 -10.21 -3.82
CA ILE A 125 -21.57 -9.50 -3.47
C ILE A 125 -20.56 -9.71 -4.62
N THR A 126 -20.09 -8.61 -5.22
CA THR A 126 -19.08 -8.68 -6.28
C THR A 126 -17.77 -9.23 -5.74
N LYS A 127 -17.33 -10.38 -6.25
CA LYS A 127 -16.08 -11.06 -5.88
C LYS A 127 -15.52 -11.85 -7.05
N TYR A 128 -14.21 -12.09 -7.03
CA TYR A 128 -13.61 -13.01 -7.97
C TYR A 128 -14.13 -14.43 -7.74
N ASP A 129 -14.49 -15.12 -8.82
CA ASP A 129 -15.10 -16.45 -8.81
C ASP A 129 -14.09 -17.60 -8.65
N ARG A 130 -12.82 -17.27 -8.39
CA ARG A 130 -11.72 -18.25 -8.18
C ARG A 130 -11.50 -19.18 -9.37
N ALA A 131 -11.86 -18.77 -10.58
CA ALA A 131 -11.79 -19.59 -11.78
C ALA A 131 -10.38 -20.16 -12.08
N CYS A 132 -9.32 -19.49 -11.64
CA CYS A 132 -7.94 -19.96 -11.82
C CYS A 132 -7.34 -20.65 -10.57
N LEU A 133 -8.08 -20.80 -9.46
CA LEU A 133 -7.53 -21.31 -8.21
C LEU A 133 -7.04 -22.76 -8.30
N ASN A 134 -7.74 -23.59 -9.08
CA ASN A 134 -7.48 -25.03 -9.19
C ASN A 134 -6.86 -25.43 -10.54
N LEU A 135 -6.22 -24.49 -11.25
CA LEU A 135 -5.49 -24.83 -12.47
C LEU A 135 -4.38 -25.84 -12.15
N LYS A 136 -4.23 -26.84 -13.02
CA LYS A 136 -3.18 -27.85 -12.84
C LYS A 136 -1.80 -27.26 -13.11
N PRO A 137 -0.72 -27.76 -12.47
CA PRO A 137 0.64 -27.29 -12.73
C PRO A 137 1.03 -27.33 -14.22
N GLU A 138 0.58 -28.35 -14.96
CA GLU A 138 0.85 -28.50 -16.39
C GLU A 138 0.15 -27.42 -17.22
N GLU A 139 -1.08 -27.05 -16.86
CA GLU A 139 -1.85 -25.99 -17.53
C GLU A 139 -1.22 -24.62 -17.27
N ILE A 140 -0.78 -24.36 -16.04
CA ILE A 140 -0.08 -23.13 -15.67
C ILE A 140 1.21 -23.02 -16.47
N LYS A 141 2.02 -24.09 -16.51
CA LYS A 141 3.27 -24.13 -17.26
C LYS A 141 3.06 -23.83 -18.74
N ALA A 142 2.10 -24.50 -19.39
CA ALA A 142 1.80 -24.27 -20.80
C ALA A 142 1.35 -22.82 -21.07
N LYS A 143 0.54 -22.22 -20.19
CA LYS A 143 0.10 -20.81 -20.31
C LYS A 143 1.25 -19.81 -20.14
N LEU A 144 2.19 -20.09 -19.23
CA LEU A 144 3.38 -19.27 -19.02
C LEU A 144 4.36 -19.37 -20.21
N GLU A 145 4.58 -20.58 -20.75
CA GLU A 145 5.41 -20.81 -21.94
C GLU A 145 4.82 -20.12 -23.18
N ALA A 146 3.49 -20.12 -23.29
CA ALA A 146 2.76 -19.37 -24.32
C ALA A 146 2.76 -17.84 -24.10
N LYS A 147 3.40 -17.33 -23.03
CA LYS A 147 3.49 -15.91 -22.67
C LYS A 147 2.12 -15.23 -22.55
N LEU A 148 1.10 -15.96 -22.08
CA LEU A 148 -0.20 -15.36 -21.83
C LEU A 148 -0.10 -14.32 -20.70
N PRO A 149 -0.77 -13.15 -20.84
CA PRO A 149 -0.87 -12.20 -19.74
C PRO A 149 -1.49 -12.86 -18.51
N TYR A 150 -0.91 -12.60 -17.34
CA TYR A 150 -1.41 -13.11 -16.07
C TYR A 150 -1.30 -12.06 -14.98
N ILE A 151 -2.03 -12.30 -13.89
CA ILE A 151 -1.87 -11.60 -12.62
C ILE A 151 -1.61 -12.64 -11.52
N VAL A 152 -1.13 -12.19 -10.37
CA VAL A 152 -1.04 -13.02 -9.17
C VAL A 152 -2.11 -12.58 -8.18
N ARG A 153 -2.90 -13.53 -7.67
CA ARG A 153 -3.95 -13.29 -6.68
C ARG A 153 -3.59 -13.89 -5.33
N LEU A 154 -3.97 -13.21 -4.26
CA LEU A 154 -3.93 -13.75 -2.90
C LEU A 154 -4.93 -14.90 -2.77
N LYS A 155 -4.50 -16.03 -2.20
CA LYS A 155 -5.39 -17.14 -1.87
C LYS A 155 -6.01 -16.89 -0.50
N ILE A 156 -7.28 -16.49 -0.47
CA ILE A 156 -8.01 -16.37 0.79
C ILE A 156 -8.46 -17.79 1.25
N PRO A 157 -8.15 -18.22 2.48
CA PRO A 157 -8.58 -19.51 3.01
C PRO A 157 -10.09 -19.74 2.89
N ALA A 158 -10.51 -20.99 2.72
CA ALA A 158 -11.93 -21.34 2.69
C ALA A 158 -12.59 -21.04 4.05
N GLY A 159 -13.83 -20.53 4.03
CA GLY A 159 -14.58 -20.16 5.22
C GLY A 159 -15.53 -18.99 4.94
N GLN A 160 -16.34 -18.60 5.93
CA GLN A 160 -17.16 -17.40 5.84
C GLN A 160 -16.29 -16.17 6.12
N THR A 161 -15.73 -15.58 5.06
CA THR A 161 -15.02 -14.31 5.13
C THR A 161 -15.56 -13.33 4.08
N SER A 162 -15.61 -12.05 4.44
CA SER A 162 -15.93 -10.97 3.50
C SER A 162 -14.78 -10.68 2.54
N LEU A 163 -13.58 -11.22 2.78
CA LEU A 163 -12.40 -11.04 1.95
C LEU A 163 -12.57 -11.69 0.56
N ASP A 164 -11.83 -11.15 -0.40
CA ASP A 164 -11.79 -11.59 -1.79
C ASP A 164 -10.33 -11.81 -2.22
N ASP A 165 -10.13 -12.69 -3.20
CA ASP A 165 -8.84 -13.09 -3.77
C ASP A 165 -8.24 -11.94 -4.58
N SER A 166 -7.75 -10.95 -3.85
CA SER A 166 -7.31 -9.66 -4.34
C SER A 166 -6.03 -9.80 -5.16
N VAL A 167 -5.86 -8.93 -6.15
CA VAL A 167 -4.64 -8.90 -6.97
C VAL A 167 -3.45 -8.45 -6.11
N LEU A 168 -2.34 -9.19 -6.21
CA LEU A 168 -1.05 -8.91 -5.57
C LEU A 168 -0.02 -8.39 -6.58
N LEU A 169 0.00 -8.97 -7.78
CA LEU A 169 0.86 -8.55 -8.89
C LEU A 169 0.04 -8.39 -10.16
N LYS A 170 0.16 -7.24 -10.82
CA LYS A 170 -0.51 -6.92 -12.09
C LYS A 170 0.26 -7.53 -13.28
N SER A 171 -0.38 -7.54 -14.44
CA SER A 171 0.20 -8.10 -15.68
C SER A 171 1.33 -7.26 -16.28
N ASP A 172 1.41 -5.98 -15.90
CA ASP A 172 2.50 -5.06 -16.24
C ASP A 172 3.76 -5.27 -15.36
N GLY A 173 3.70 -6.21 -14.40
CA GLY A 173 4.80 -6.51 -13.47
C GLY A 173 4.84 -5.62 -12.23
N PHE A 174 3.97 -4.62 -12.11
CA PHE A 174 3.87 -3.82 -10.89
C PHE A 174 3.07 -4.55 -9.80
N PRO A 175 3.50 -4.50 -8.54
CA PRO A 175 2.70 -4.98 -7.43
C PRO A 175 1.49 -4.07 -7.18
N THR A 176 0.48 -4.60 -6.50
CA THR A 176 -0.49 -3.77 -5.80
C THR A 176 0.10 -3.31 -4.47
N TYR A 177 -0.52 -2.27 -3.88
CA TYR A 177 -0.18 -1.81 -2.54
C TYR A 177 -0.09 -2.95 -1.52
N HIS A 178 -0.97 -3.96 -1.60
CA HIS A 178 -0.99 -5.05 -0.64
C HIS A 178 0.30 -5.88 -0.64
N LEU A 179 0.83 -6.22 -1.82
CA LEU A 179 2.07 -6.99 -1.90
C LEU A 179 3.28 -6.12 -1.57
N ALA A 180 3.37 -4.94 -2.19
CA ALA A 180 4.52 -4.05 -2.03
C ALA A 180 4.71 -3.62 -0.58
N ASN A 181 3.63 -3.21 0.09
CA ASN A 181 3.68 -2.73 1.46
C ASN A 181 4.13 -3.82 2.45
N VAL A 182 3.61 -5.05 2.32
CA VAL A 182 4.00 -6.17 3.21
C VAL A 182 5.44 -6.61 2.95
N VAL A 183 5.83 -6.75 1.68
CA VAL A 183 7.20 -7.12 1.31
C VAL A 183 8.21 -6.09 1.82
N ASP A 184 7.94 -4.81 1.61
CA ASP A 184 8.87 -3.77 2.03
C ASP A 184 8.87 -3.56 3.55
N ASP A 185 7.73 -3.68 4.22
CA ASP A 185 7.70 -3.61 5.68
C ASP A 185 8.52 -4.76 6.30
N HIS A 186 8.46 -5.97 5.73
CA HIS A 186 9.33 -7.08 6.16
C HIS A 186 10.81 -6.82 5.86
N LEU A 187 11.15 -6.49 4.61
CA LEU A 187 12.53 -6.33 4.17
C LEU A 187 13.24 -5.11 4.77
N MET A 188 12.49 -4.06 5.13
CA MET A 188 13.01 -2.88 5.83
C MET A 188 12.92 -3.03 7.36
N GLU A 189 12.57 -4.22 7.84
CA GLU A 189 12.45 -4.57 9.26
C GLU A 189 11.54 -3.63 10.05
N ILE A 190 10.42 -3.22 9.46
CA ILE A 190 9.44 -2.36 10.11
C ILE A 190 8.83 -3.11 11.29
N THR A 191 8.84 -2.46 12.45
CA THR A 191 8.32 -3.03 13.70
C THR A 191 6.91 -2.55 14.01
N HIS A 192 6.59 -1.30 13.66
CA HIS A 192 5.28 -0.70 13.90
C HIS A 192 4.79 0.01 12.63
N VAL A 193 3.57 -0.32 12.23
CA VAL A 193 2.87 0.28 11.10
C VAL A 193 1.81 1.23 11.66
N ILE A 194 2.13 2.53 11.68
CA ILE A 194 1.23 3.59 12.12
C ILE A 194 0.68 4.29 10.87
N ARG A 195 -0.61 4.14 10.59
CA ARG A 195 -1.28 4.63 9.36
C ARG A 195 -2.73 5.03 9.61
N GLY A 196 -3.40 5.64 8.63
CA GLY A 196 -4.82 6.02 8.74
C GLY A 196 -5.79 4.83 8.79
N GLU A 197 -6.93 5.00 9.43
CA GLU A 197 -7.97 3.97 9.59
C GLU A 197 -8.62 3.51 8.28
N GLU A 198 -8.45 4.23 7.17
CA GLU A 198 -8.88 3.78 5.85
C GLU A 198 -8.24 2.44 5.43
N TRP A 199 -7.09 2.10 6.03
CA TRP A 199 -6.40 0.85 5.78
C TRP A 199 -6.82 -0.28 6.72
N LEU A 200 -7.64 -0.01 7.75
CA LEU A 200 -8.10 -1.01 8.71
C LEU A 200 -8.76 -2.21 8.02
N PRO A 201 -9.66 -2.05 7.02
CA PRO A 201 -10.26 -3.17 6.30
C PRO A 201 -9.26 -4.02 5.49
N SER A 202 -8.07 -3.48 5.20
CA SER A 202 -7.01 -4.20 4.47
C SER A 202 -6.09 -5.00 5.38
N THR A 203 -6.06 -4.70 6.69
CA THR A 203 -5.18 -5.35 7.65
C THR A 203 -5.34 -6.87 7.67
N PRO A 204 -6.55 -7.46 7.66
CA PRO A 204 -6.68 -8.92 7.57
C PRO A 204 -6.00 -9.53 6.34
N LYS A 205 -6.01 -8.84 5.19
CA LYS A 205 -5.30 -9.29 3.98
C LYS A 205 -3.79 -9.24 4.17
N HIS A 206 -3.28 -8.18 4.79
CA HIS A 206 -1.85 -8.06 5.10
C HIS A 206 -1.39 -9.17 6.05
N LEU A 207 -2.17 -9.48 7.09
CA LEU A 207 -1.88 -10.59 8.01
C LEU A 207 -1.82 -11.94 7.28
N LEU A 208 -2.75 -12.19 6.34
CA LEU A 208 -2.73 -13.39 5.50
C LEU A 208 -1.48 -13.47 4.60
N ILE A 209 -1.00 -12.34 4.08
CA ILE A 209 0.24 -12.30 3.29
C ILE A 209 1.44 -12.64 4.18
N TYR A 210 1.58 -12.01 5.36
CA TYR A 210 2.62 -12.36 6.34
C TYR A 210 2.58 -13.85 6.71
N GLN A 211 1.38 -14.38 6.99
CA GLN A 211 1.18 -15.81 7.28
C GLN A 211 1.59 -16.69 6.10
N GLY A 212 1.25 -16.31 4.87
CA GLY A 212 1.61 -17.05 3.66
C GLY A 212 3.12 -17.13 3.43
N PHE A 213 3.87 -16.10 3.85
CA PHE A 213 5.33 -16.15 3.87
C PHE A 213 5.92 -16.88 5.08
N GLY A 214 5.16 -17.02 6.17
CA GLY A 214 5.67 -17.47 7.47
C GLY A 214 6.50 -16.41 8.18
N TRP A 215 6.22 -15.12 7.91
CA TRP A 215 6.90 -13.99 8.53
C TRP A 215 6.18 -13.49 9.79
N SER A 216 6.94 -12.90 10.71
CA SER A 216 6.38 -12.18 11.86
C SER A 216 5.73 -10.87 11.40
N THR A 217 4.56 -10.56 11.95
CA THR A 217 3.85 -9.32 11.66
C THR A 217 4.39 -8.16 12.50
N PRO A 218 4.46 -6.94 11.97
CA PRO A 218 4.64 -5.74 12.79
C PRO A 218 3.41 -5.48 13.65
N GLU A 219 3.55 -4.61 14.64
CA GLU A 219 2.42 -4.06 15.38
C GLU A 219 1.69 -3.00 14.52
N PHE A 220 0.37 -2.95 14.59
CA PHE A 220 -0.44 -2.03 13.80
C PHE A 220 -1.15 -1.00 14.68
N ALA A 221 -1.05 0.28 14.32
CA ALA A 221 -1.81 1.37 14.91
C ALA A 221 -2.55 2.14 13.81
N HIS A 222 -3.89 2.15 13.89
CA HIS A 222 -4.75 2.85 12.92
C HIS A 222 -5.25 4.17 13.52
N LEU A 223 -4.90 5.27 12.87
CA LEU A 223 -5.22 6.62 13.31
C LEU A 223 -6.61 7.04 12.80
N PRO A 224 -7.52 7.52 13.67
CA PRO A 224 -8.87 7.91 13.28
C PRO A 224 -8.83 9.08 12.29
N ASN A 225 -9.78 9.17 11.37
CA ASN A 225 -9.83 10.26 10.39
C ASN A 225 -9.81 11.64 11.07
N VAL A 226 -9.11 12.59 10.46
CA VAL A 226 -9.24 14.01 10.84
C VAL A 226 -10.63 14.47 10.43
N LEU A 227 -11.36 15.09 11.35
CA LEU A 227 -12.71 15.59 11.12
C LEU A 227 -12.68 17.11 10.95
N ASN A 228 -13.59 17.64 10.14
CA ASN A 228 -13.86 19.08 10.08
C ASN A 228 -14.77 19.51 11.24
N GLU A 229 -15.03 20.82 11.33
CA GLU A 229 -15.90 21.42 12.36
C GLU A 229 -17.31 20.80 12.39
N LYS A 230 -17.77 20.26 11.25
CA LYS A 230 -19.05 19.56 11.11
C LYS A 230 -18.99 18.07 11.50
N LYS A 231 -17.90 17.62 12.12
CA LYS A 231 -17.65 16.21 12.52
C LYS A 231 -17.70 15.22 11.35
N THR A 232 -17.43 15.68 10.14
CA THR A 232 -17.31 14.81 8.96
C THR A 232 -15.85 14.71 8.54
N LYS A 233 -15.47 13.61 7.87
CA LYS A 233 -14.10 13.42 7.38
C LYS A 233 -13.63 14.65 6.57
N LEU A 234 -12.49 15.20 6.98
CA LEU A 234 -11.82 16.29 6.29
C LEU A 234 -11.47 15.86 4.86
N SER A 235 -11.86 16.67 3.88
CA SER A 235 -11.70 16.32 2.46
C SER A 235 -11.65 17.55 1.56
N LYS A 236 -10.87 17.46 0.47
CA LYS A 236 -10.77 18.53 -0.53
C LYS A 236 -12.13 19.01 -1.05
N ARG A 237 -13.09 18.09 -1.21
CA ARG A 237 -14.43 18.42 -1.75
C ARG A 237 -15.24 19.34 -0.83
N LYS A 238 -15.09 19.21 0.48
CA LYS A 238 -15.91 19.92 1.47
C LYS A 238 -15.17 21.11 2.07
N ASP A 239 -13.86 20.96 2.26
CA ASP A 239 -13.04 21.86 3.06
C ASP A 239 -11.99 22.61 2.21
N GLY A 240 -12.02 22.41 0.89
CA GLY A 240 -11.18 23.14 -0.06
C GLY A 240 -9.69 22.87 0.13
N GLU A 241 -8.90 23.94 0.10
CA GLU A 241 -7.44 23.88 0.21
C GLU A 241 -6.94 23.75 1.66
N ALA A 242 -7.80 24.01 2.66
CA ALA A 242 -7.45 23.87 4.07
C ALA A 242 -7.08 22.44 4.49
N VAL A 243 -7.18 21.47 3.57
CA VAL A 243 -6.71 20.10 3.80
C VAL A 243 -5.21 19.93 3.58
N TRP A 244 -4.53 20.91 2.97
CA TRP A 244 -3.11 20.84 2.62
C TRP A 244 -2.25 21.62 3.61
N VAL A 245 -1.12 21.03 4.00
CA VAL A 245 -0.11 21.70 4.85
C VAL A 245 0.38 22.99 4.19
N GLN A 246 0.58 22.97 2.88
CA GLN A 246 1.10 24.10 2.12
C GLN A 246 0.17 25.33 2.16
N THR A 247 -1.13 25.14 2.35
CA THR A 247 -2.07 26.25 2.52
C THR A 247 -1.81 27.01 3.82
N TYR A 248 -1.48 26.32 4.91
CA TYR A 248 -1.12 26.96 6.18
C TYR A 248 0.22 27.68 6.09
N GLN A 249 1.20 27.05 5.42
CA GLN A 249 2.49 27.70 5.13
C GLN A 249 2.29 29.01 4.36
N ALA A 250 1.47 29.00 3.31
CA ALA A 250 1.19 30.20 2.50
C ALA A 250 0.41 31.28 3.27
N GLN A 251 -0.41 30.89 4.25
CA GLN A 251 -1.14 31.82 5.13
C GLN A 251 -0.28 32.41 6.26
N GLY A 252 1.00 32.02 6.37
CA GLY A 252 1.93 32.55 7.37
C GLY A 252 1.82 31.92 8.75
N TYR A 253 1.24 30.72 8.86
CA TYR A 253 1.35 29.94 10.08
C TYR A 253 2.81 29.58 10.35
N LEU A 254 3.18 29.46 11.61
CA LEU A 254 4.48 28.94 12.02
C LEU A 254 4.43 27.41 12.06
N PRO A 255 5.50 26.69 11.68
CA PRO A 255 5.51 25.23 11.70
C PRO A 255 5.40 24.64 13.12
N GLU A 256 5.69 25.41 14.17
CA GLU A 256 5.58 25.00 15.57
C GLU A 256 4.15 25.10 16.16
N ALA A 257 3.23 25.80 15.50
CA ALA A 257 1.86 26.09 15.97
C ALA A 257 0.85 25.01 15.55
#